data_AF-A0A836WXH6-F1
#
_entry.id   AF-A0A836WXH6-F1
#
_cell.length_a   1.000
_cell.length_b   1.000
_cell.length_c   1.000
_cell.angle_alpha   90.00
_cell.angle_beta   90.00
_cell.angle_gamma   90.00
#
_symmetry.space_group_name_H-M   'P 1'
#
loop_
_entity.id
_entity.type
_entity.pdbx_description
1 polymer ?
#
loop_
_entity_poly.entity_id
_entity_poly.type
_entity_poly.pdbx_seq_one_letter_code
_entity_poly.pdbx_strand_id
1 'polypeptide(L)' 'MSLADFDPEIAQSIIDETERENNTLEMIASENFVSPQVQEAQGSVMTNKYAEGYPGKRY' A
#
# COMPACT_ATOMS: atom_id res chain seq x y z
N MET A 1 -11.96 13.67 3.70
CA MET A 1 -12.57 12.84 2.65
C MET A 1 -11.74 11.57 2.60
N SER A 2 -12.35 10.43 2.91
CA SER A 2 -11.71 9.12 2.82
C SER A 2 -11.72 8.62 1.38
N LEU A 3 -11.01 7.53 1.09
CA LEU A 3 -11.10 6.87 -0.21
C LEU A 3 -12.54 6.40 -0.49
N ALA A 4 -13.25 5.88 0.51
CA ALA A 4 -14.64 5.45 0.36
C ALA A 4 -15.61 6.61 0.03
N ASP A 5 -15.33 7.83 0.52
CA ASP A 5 -16.14 9.00 0.18
C ASP A 5 -15.85 9.51 -1.25
N PHE A 6 -14.61 9.37 -1.70
CA PHE A 6 -14.14 9.89 -2.99
C PHE A 6 -14.41 8.91 -4.13
N ASP A 7 -14.09 7.64 -3.91
CA ASP A 7 -14.20 6.52 -4.86
C ASP A 7 -14.63 5.24 -4.11
N PRO A 8 -15.94 5.03 -3.93
CA PRO A 8 -16.46 3.87 -3.21
C PRO A 8 -16.22 2.54 -3.94
N GLU A 9 -16.06 2.54 -5.27
CA GLU A 9 -15.85 1.32 -6.06
C GLU A 9 -14.44 0.76 -5.82
N ILE A 10 -13.42 1.63 -5.84
CA ILE A 10 -12.05 1.23 -5.50
C ILE A 10 -11.93 0.86 -4.03
N ALA A 11 -12.59 1.61 -3.13
CA ALA A 11 -12.60 1.26 -1.70
C ALA A 11 -13.18 -0.14 -1.45
N GLN A 12 -14.28 -0.49 -2.12
CA GLN A 12 -14.88 -1.83 -2.01
C GLN A 12 -13.95 -2.91 -2.57
N SER A 13 -13.31 -2.66 -3.71
CA SER A 13 -12.35 -3.62 -4.30
C SER A 13 -11.19 -3.95 -3.37
N ILE A 14 -10.69 -2.98 -2.60
CA ILE A 14 -9.62 -3.20 -1.60
C ILE A 14 -10.13 -4.06 -0.43
N ILE A 15 -11.37 -3.84 0.00
CA ILE A 15 -12.00 -4.65 1.07
C ILE A 15 -12.15 -6.10 0.60
N ASP A 16 -12.68 -6.32 -0.60
CA ASP A 16 -12.90 -7.64 -1.16
C ASP A 16 -11.57 -8.43 -1.28
N GLU A 17 -10.49 -7.79 -1.71
CA GLU A 17 -9.16 -8.45 -1.77
C GLU A 17 -8.60 -8.71 -0.36
N THR A 18 -8.79 -7.80 0.58
CA THR A 18 -8.40 -8.01 1.98
C THR A 18 -9.11 -9.24 2.56
N GLU A 19 -10.40 -9.43 2.26
CA GLU A 19 -11.15 -10.62 2.65
C GLU A 19 -10.64 -11.88 1.94
N ARG A 20 -10.31 -11.80 0.65
CA ARG A 20 -9.72 -12.92 -0.09
C ARG A 20 -8.41 -13.38 0.54
N GLU A 21 -7.48 -12.46 0.80
CA GLU A 21 -6.18 -12.75 1.42
C GLU A 21 -6.35 -13.41 2.79
N ASN A 22 -7.24 -12.90 3.64
CA ASN A 22 -7.45 -13.45 4.98
C ASN A 22 -8.09 -14.84 4.99
N ASN A 23 -8.88 -15.17 3.96
CA ASN A 23 -9.62 -16.42 3.88
C ASN A 23 -8.98 -17.46 2.94
N THR A 24 -7.84 -17.14 2.33
CA THR A 24 -7.13 -18.03 1.39
C THR A 24 -5.84 -18.53 2.01
N LEU A 25 -5.57 -19.84 1.89
CA LEU A 25 -4.25 -20.37 2.19
C LEU A 25 -3.31 -20.03 1.04
N GLU A 26 -2.49 -19.01 1.23
CA GLU A 26 -1.55 -18.56 0.19
C GLU A 26 -0.30 -19.45 0.16
N MET A 27 -0.07 -20.12 -0.97
CA MET A 27 1.00 -21.11 -1.14
C MET A 27 2.03 -20.71 -2.22
N ILE A 28 1.92 -19.50 -2.74
CA ILE A 28 2.87 -18.96 -3.70
C ILE A 28 4.17 -18.60 -2.96
N ALA A 29 5.25 -19.33 -3.25
CA ALA A 29 6.49 -19.26 -2.49
C ALA A 29 7.16 -17.87 -2.44
N SER A 30 6.83 -16.99 -3.38
CA SER A 30 7.36 -15.63 -3.47
C SER A 30 6.48 -14.58 -2.80
N GLU A 31 5.25 -14.92 -2.41
CA GLU A 31 4.31 -13.98 -1.80
C GLU A 31 4.47 -13.94 -0.28
N ASN A 32 4.03 -12.83 0.32
CA ASN A 32 4.15 -12.58 1.75
C ASN A 32 3.16 -11.50 2.21
N PHE A 33 2.83 -11.51 3.50
CA PHE A 33 2.05 -10.46 4.14
C PHE A 33 2.99 -9.48 4.86
N VAL A 34 2.94 -8.21 4.47
CA VAL A 34 3.72 -7.15 5.11
C VAL A 34 3.08 -6.72 6.44
N SER A 35 3.86 -6.09 7.32
CA SER A 35 3.30 -5.56 8.57
C SER A 35 2.48 -4.27 8.33
N PRO A 36 1.53 -3.93 9.22
CA PRO A 36 0.75 -2.70 9.10
C PRO A 36 1.63 -1.43 9.05
N GLN A 37 2.78 -1.43 9.73
CA GLN A 37 3.72 -0.30 9.73
C GLN A 37 4.37 -0.09 8.36
N VAL A 38 4.59 -1.15 7.59
CA VAL A 38 5.11 -1.04 6.22
C VAL A 38 4.05 -0.44 5.29
N GLN A 39 2.79 -0.86 5.41
CA GLN A 39 1.67 -0.29 4.66
C GLN A 39 1.48 1.20 4.98
N GLU A 40 1.56 1.59 6.26
CA GLU A 40 1.48 2.98 6.70
C GLU A 40 2.58 3.84 6.06
N ALA A 41 3.82 3.36 6.05
CA ALA A 41 4.94 4.08 5.44
C ALA A 41 4.74 4.25 3.92
N GLN A 42 4.20 3.23 3.23
CA GLN A 42 3.92 3.30 1.79
C GLN A 42 2.89 4.37 1.45
N GLY A 43 1.84 4.53 2.26
CA GLY A 43 0.78 5.53 2.08
C GLY A 43 1.13 6.95 2.56
N SER A 44 2.39 7.23 2.86
CA SER A 44 2.81 8.47 3.51
C SER A 44 3.11 9.63 2.54
N VAL A 45 3.43 10.79 3.12
CA VAL A 45 3.82 12.02 2.40
C VAL A 45 5.03 11.83 1.46
N MET A 46 5.78 10.73 1.62
CA MET A 46 6.95 10.43 0.80
C MET A 46 6.63 10.32 -0.70
N THR A 47 5.40 9.93 -1.06
CA THR A 47 4.93 9.91 -2.47
C THR A 47 5.03 11.28 -3.16
N ASN A 48 4.93 12.37 -2.42
CA ASN A 48 4.99 13.72 -2.98
C ASN A 48 6.44 14.15 -3.29
N LYS A 49 7.44 13.41 -2.81
CA LYS A 49 8.80 13.91 -2.72
C LYS A 49 9.62 13.58 -3.97
N TYR A 50 10.01 14.62 -4.70
CA TYR A 50 11.11 14.52 -5.66
C TYR A 50 12.46 14.55 -4.94
N ALA A 51 13.31 13.57 -5.23
CA ALA A 51 14.57 13.37 -4.53
C ALA A 51 15.60 12.69 -5.44
N GLU A 52 16.01 13.37 -6.51
CA GLU A 52 17.08 12.89 -7.40
C GLU A 52 18.46 12.99 -6.72
N GLY A 53 19.36 12.09 -7.10
CA GLY A 53 20.70 12.00 -6.53
C GLY A 53 20.76 11.20 -5.23
N TYR A 54 21.86 11.37 -4.50
CA TYR A 54 22.18 10.57 -3.32
C TYR A 54 22.01 11.39 -2.02
N PRO A 55 21.92 10.73 -0.85
CA PRO A 55 22.05 11.43 0.43
C PRO A 55 23.31 12.31 0.46
N GLY A 56 23.13 13.60 0.78
CA GLY A 56 24.22 14.59 0.76
C GLY A 56 24.69 15.04 -0.62
N LYS A 57 24.11 14.51 -1.71
CA LYS A 57 24.41 14.85 -3.11
C LYS A 57 23.14 14.84 -3.94
N ARG A 58 22.19 15.70 -3.58
CA ARG A 58 20.99 15.95 -4.39
C ARG A 58 21.35 16.83 -5.59
N TYR A 59 20.52 16.77 -6.62
CA TYR A 59 20.61 17.63 -7.79
C TYR A 59 20.21 19.07 -7.44
#